data_AF-A0A2P6VF84-F1
#
_entry.id   AF-A0A2P6VF84-F1
#
_cell.length_a   1.000
_cell.length_b   1.000
_cell.length_c   1.000
_cell.angle_alpha   90.00
_cell.angle_beta   90.00
_cell.angle_gamma   90.00
#
_symmetry.space_group_name_H-M   'P 1'
#
loop_
_entity.id
_entity.type
_entity.pdbx_description
1 polymer ?
#
loop_
_entity_poly.entity_id
_entity_poly.type
_entity_poly.pdbx_seq_one_letter_code
_entity_poly.pdbx_strand_id
1 'polypeptide(L)'
;MFAARAASTAAWRLLAVAQQQQQPTRRRMAAALSVHAFHNSTSEPAAGRRGTPRPSKTAAKHEAKHFQVMSRELARLTEKQLARLEPLLGEELVSAAALAASISHRNQGRQRQENLVARMLRESTAEGEMEQLRAAIDSVRTGQGVIADPAVVRQLEAWLAALLAGQTEAATQVFGLATEAGADLQQLRQLVRQAQQTEPVAAPAEDSDGEGDAAAAAAAPAGAAAAGVRLTPKARAARKQLRKLLQPLAETHVGEGEEEEEEEER
;
A
#
# COMPACT_ATOMS: atom_id res chain seq x y z
N MET A 1 -51.79 -21.35 12.39
CA MET A 1 -51.57 -20.93 10.99
C MET A 1 -51.64 -19.41 10.96
N PHE A 2 -50.48 -18.74 11.03
CA PHE A 2 -50.37 -17.29 11.01
C PHE A 2 -50.15 -16.83 9.57
N ALA A 3 -51.00 -15.94 9.06
CA ALA A 3 -50.76 -15.22 7.82
C ALA A 3 -50.68 -13.73 8.15
N ALA A 4 -49.48 -13.18 8.07
CA ALA A 4 -49.21 -11.76 8.24
C ALA A 4 -48.45 -11.21 7.03
N ARG A 5 -48.90 -10.03 6.63
CA ARG A 5 -48.14 -8.91 6.04
C ARG A 5 -47.66 -8.96 4.58
N ALA A 6 -48.25 -8.01 3.85
CA ALA A 6 -47.58 -6.88 3.18
C ALA A 6 -46.67 -7.17 1.99
N ALA A 7 -47.25 -7.01 0.80
CA ALA A 7 -46.63 -6.78 -0.50
C ALA A 7 -47.71 -6.07 -1.34
N SER A 8 -47.47 -5.19 -2.29
CA SER A 8 -46.28 -4.55 -2.85
C SER A 8 -46.88 -3.43 -3.70
N THR A 9 -46.51 -2.18 -3.46
CA THR A 9 -46.90 -1.05 -4.31
C THR A 9 -46.02 -1.05 -5.55
N ALA A 10 -46.46 -1.81 -6.54
CA ALA A 10 -46.00 -1.78 -7.93
C ALA A 10 -47.05 -1.07 -8.80
N ALA A 11 -46.88 0.23 -8.98
CA ALA A 11 -47.46 1.07 -10.04
C ALA A 11 -46.58 2.33 -9.96
N TRP A 12 -45.75 2.68 -10.94
CA TRP A 12 -46.13 3.15 -12.26
C TRP A 12 -45.20 2.63 -13.36
N ARG A 13 -45.83 2.01 -14.35
CA ARG A 13 -45.37 1.66 -15.70
C ARG A 13 -44.80 2.90 -16.40
N LEU A 14 -43.62 2.78 -17.00
CA LEU A 14 -43.40 2.68 -18.46
C LEU A 14 -44.10 3.76 -19.31
N LEU A 15 -43.31 4.40 -20.19
CA LEU A 15 -43.65 4.88 -21.55
C LEU A 15 -43.73 6.41 -21.77
N ALA A 16 -42.61 7.04 -22.14
CA ALA A 16 -42.53 8.19 -23.07
C ALA A 16 -41.04 8.51 -23.33
N VAL A 17 -40.44 8.06 -24.43
CA VAL A 17 -40.35 8.77 -25.73
C VAL A 17 -39.32 9.92 -25.72
N ALA A 18 -38.32 9.72 -26.56
CA ALA A 18 -37.34 10.66 -27.08
C ALA A 18 -37.85 12.10 -27.28
N GLN A 19 -37.10 13.08 -26.77
CA GLN A 19 -36.76 14.35 -27.46
C GLN A 19 -36.12 15.33 -26.47
N GLN A 20 -34.81 15.58 -26.61
CA GLN A 20 -34.29 16.93 -26.39
C GLN A 20 -32.97 17.12 -27.14
N GLN A 21 -33.06 17.14 -28.48
CA GLN A 21 -32.10 17.88 -29.29
C GLN A 21 -32.67 19.25 -29.64
N GLN A 22 -31.76 20.20 -29.87
CA GLN A 22 -31.93 21.52 -30.50
C GLN A 22 -32.41 22.60 -29.52
N GLN A 23 -31.74 23.73 -29.38
CA GLN A 23 -31.49 24.77 -30.41
C GLN A 23 -30.33 25.70 -29.92
N PRO A 24 -29.95 26.79 -30.61
CA PRO A 24 -29.02 26.83 -31.75
C PRO A 24 -27.88 27.85 -31.56
N THR A 25 -26.90 27.78 -32.45
CA THR A 25 -25.82 28.74 -32.66
C THR A 25 -26.32 30.17 -32.88
N ARG A 26 -25.75 31.14 -32.15
CA ARG A 26 -25.67 32.54 -32.59
C ARG A 26 -24.22 33.01 -32.58
N ARG A 27 -23.55 32.80 -33.71
CA ARG A 27 -22.45 33.65 -34.17
C ARG A 27 -22.99 35.07 -34.33
N ARG A 28 -22.41 36.04 -33.63
CA ARG A 28 -22.18 37.38 -34.19
C ARG A 28 -20.77 37.82 -33.82
N MET A 29 -20.02 38.09 -34.88
CA MET A 29 -18.72 38.75 -34.83
C MET A 29 -18.91 40.21 -34.40
N ALA A 30 -18.00 40.69 -33.57
CA ALA A 30 -17.49 42.05 -33.65
C ALA A 30 -16.02 41.99 -33.25
N ALA A 31 -15.17 42.28 -34.23
CA ALA A 31 -13.74 42.44 -34.07
C ALA A 31 -13.44 43.78 -33.37
N ALA A 32 -12.38 43.82 -32.56
CA ALA A 32 -11.40 44.90 -32.53
C ALA A 32 -10.32 44.63 -31.46
N LEU A 33 -9.09 44.38 -31.94
CA LEU A 33 -7.84 45.06 -31.57
C LEU A 33 -7.61 45.45 -30.09
N SER A 34 -6.51 44.94 -29.52
CA SER A 34 -5.39 45.70 -28.92
C SER A 34 -4.61 44.76 -27.98
N VAL A 35 -3.44 44.25 -28.36
CA VAL A 35 -2.09 44.78 -28.07
C VAL A 35 -1.78 44.87 -26.57
N HIS A 36 -0.64 44.29 -26.20
CA HIS A 36 -0.06 44.09 -24.88
C HIS A 36 -0.31 45.18 -23.82
N ALA A 37 -0.75 44.75 -22.64
CA ALA A 37 -0.49 45.44 -21.38
C ALA A 37 -0.15 44.43 -20.27
N PHE A 38 1.14 44.11 -20.19
CA PHE A 38 1.80 43.46 -19.07
C PHE A 38 1.63 44.36 -17.82
N HIS A 39 0.60 44.10 -17.02
CA HIS A 39 0.43 44.80 -15.74
C HIS A 39 1.29 44.11 -14.70
N ASN A 40 2.47 44.67 -14.46
CA ASN A 40 3.21 44.49 -13.24
C ASN A 40 2.44 45.21 -12.12
N SER A 41 1.46 44.54 -11.52
CA SER A 41 0.80 45.04 -10.32
C SER A 41 1.79 44.98 -9.16
N THR A 42 2.39 46.11 -8.83
CA THR A 42 2.95 46.41 -7.52
C THR A 42 1.86 46.22 -6.47
N SER A 43 1.81 45.04 -5.85
CA SER A 43 1.03 44.80 -4.64
C SER A 43 1.74 45.43 -3.45
N GLU A 44 1.09 46.39 -2.80
CA GLU A 44 1.44 46.87 -1.46
C GLU A 44 1.60 45.68 -0.49
N PRO A 45 2.65 45.66 0.36
CA PRO A 45 2.83 44.58 1.32
C PRO A 45 1.84 44.74 2.47
N ALA A 46 0.72 44.03 2.40
CA ALA A 46 -0.14 43.81 3.55
C ALA A 46 0.65 43.06 4.64
N ALA A 47 1.01 43.80 5.68
CA ALA A 47 1.65 43.29 6.87
C ALA A 47 0.84 42.13 7.50
N GLY A 48 1.55 41.07 7.93
CA GLY A 48 1.09 40.27 9.07
C GLY A 48 0.44 38.91 8.81
N ARG A 49 0.52 38.30 7.62
CA ARG A 49 0.36 36.83 7.53
C ARG A 49 1.73 36.20 7.46
N ARG A 50 2.23 35.69 8.59
CA ARG A 50 3.34 34.72 8.61
C ARG A 50 2.85 33.47 7.87
N GLY A 51 2.92 33.53 6.55
CA GLY A 51 2.53 32.44 5.68
C GLY A 51 3.46 31.28 5.93
N THR A 52 2.88 30.09 6.11
CA THR A 52 3.62 28.84 5.97
C THR A 52 4.43 28.92 4.67
N PRO A 53 5.72 28.56 4.69
CA PRO A 53 6.57 28.69 3.51
C PRO A 53 5.93 27.89 2.38
N ARG A 54 5.51 28.59 1.32
CA ARG A 54 4.89 27.98 0.16
C ARG A 54 5.83 26.86 -0.33
N PRO A 55 5.35 25.61 -0.44
CA PRO A 55 6.21 24.48 -0.77
C PRO A 55 6.94 24.76 -2.08
N SER A 56 8.23 24.43 -2.11
CA SER A 56 9.06 24.69 -3.28
C SER A 56 8.46 23.99 -4.51
N LYS A 57 8.60 24.59 -5.70
CA LYS A 57 8.13 23.99 -6.97
C LYS A 57 8.67 22.57 -7.18
N THR A 58 9.83 22.26 -6.59
CA THR A 58 10.46 20.94 -6.63
C THR A 58 9.75 19.97 -5.69
N ALA A 59 9.47 20.35 -4.44
CA ALA A 59 8.76 19.51 -3.47
C ALA A 59 7.37 19.09 -3.97
N ALA A 60 6.58 20.03 -4.49
CA ALA A 60 5.24 19.75 -5.02
C ALA A 60 5.28 18.78 -6.23
N LYS A 61 6.34 18.80 -7.04
CA LYS A 61 6.52 17.85 -8.14
C LYS A 61 6.87 16.45 -7.65
N HIS A 62 7.68 16.34 -6.60
CA HIS A 62 8.01 15.06 -5.98
C HIS A 62 6.77 14.43 -5.38
N GLU A 63 6.05 15.17 -4.54
CA GLU A 63 4.80 14.74 -3.90
C GLU A 63 3.77 14.24 -4.91
N ALA A 64 3.53 14.99 -5.99
CA ALA A 64 2.64 14.55 -7.07
C ALA A 64 3.10 13.23 -7.71
N LYS A 65 4.41 13.02 -7.87
CA LYS A 65 4.98 11.76 -8.37
C LYS A 65 4.80 10.62 -7.38
N HIS A 66 4.87 10.87 -6.07
CA HIS A 66 4.62 9.86 -5.03
C HIS A 66 3.17 9.36 -5.10
N PHE A 67 2.18 10.26 -5.11
CA PHE A 67 0.77 9.86 -5.25
C PHE A 67 0.48 9.13 -6.56
N GLN A 68 1.14 9.50 -7.66
CA GLN A 68 1.03 8.79 -8.93
C GLN A 68 1.65 7.38 -8.91
N VAL A 69 2.68 7.14 -8.09
CA VAL A 69 3.21 5.79 -7.87
C VAL A 69 2.19 4.98 -7.06
N MET A 70 1.68 5.54 -5.97
CA MET A 70 0.70 4.87 -5.11
C MET A 70 -0.58 4.51 -5.85
N SER A 71 -1.11 5.39 -6.70
CA SER A 71 -2.30 5.08 -7.50
C SER A 71 -2.09 3.90 -8.45
N ARG A 72 -0.90 3.78 -9.04
CA ARG A 72 -0.52 2.64 -9.87
C ARG A 72 -0.35 1.35 -9.06
N GLU A 73 0.12 1.45 -7.83
CA GLU A 73 0.22 0.31 -6.92
C GLU A 73 -1.15 -0.18 -6.48
N LEU A 74 -2.07 0.72 -6.12
CA LEU A 74 -3.47 0.40 -5.83
C LEU A 74 -4.15 -0.28 -7.02
N ALA A 75 -3.94 0.22 -8.23
CA ALA A 75 -4.51 -0.38 -9.46
C ALA A 75 -3.91 -1.75 -9.85
N ARG A 76 -2.97 -2.29 -9.06
CA ARG A 76 -2.43 -3.67 -9.19
C ARG A 76 -2.95 -4.61 -8.11
N LEU A 77 -3.64 -4.10 -7.10
CA LEU A 77 -4.21 -4.91 -6.02
C LEU A 77 -5.46 -5.64 -6.50
N THR A 78 -5.74 -6.78 -5.89
CA THR A 78 -6.99 -7.52 -6.07
C THR A 78 -8.15 -6.84 -5.33
N GLU A 79 -9.39 -7.11 -5.72
CA GLU A 79 -10.58 -6.57 -5.06
C GLU A 79 -10.61 -6.89 -3.55
N LYS A 80 -10.22 -8.12 -3.16
CA LYS A 80 -10.10 -8.53 -1.75
C LYS A 80 -9.03 -7.76 -0.99
N GLN A 81 -7.98 -7.31 -1.68
CA GLN A 81 -6.92 -6.50 -1.09
C GLN A 81 -7.37 -5.05 -0.93
N LEU A 82 -8.05 -4.50 -1.94
CA LEU A 82 -8.61 -3.16 -1.90
C LEU A 82 -9.67 -3.01 -0.80
N ALA A 83 -10.55 -4.01 -0.62
CA ALA A 83 -11.54 -4.03 0.46
C ALA A 83 -10.91 -3.93 1.87
N ARG A 84 -9.66 -4.38 2.05
CA ARG A 84 -8.97 -4.24 3.34
C ARG A 84 -8.51 -2.81 3.59
N LEU A 85 -8.26 -2.03 2.54
CA LEU A 85 -7.83 -0.64 2.62
C LEU A 85 -9.01 0.34 2.74
N GLU A 86 -10.25 -0.15 2.60
CA GLU A 86 -11.48 0.66 2.68
C GLU A 86 -11.60 1.52 3.95
N PRO A 87 -11.26 1.04 5.16
CA PRO A 87 -11.31 1.88 6.36
C PRO A 87 -10.34 3.07 6.34
N LEU A 88 -9.22 2.94 5.61
CA LEU A 88 -8.18 3.97 5.53
C LEU A 88 -8.39 4.94 4.36
N LEU A 89 -8.90 4.43 3.24
CA LEU A 89 -9.01 5.17 1.98
C LEU A 89 -10.42 5.71 1.71
N GLY A 90 -11.43 5.14 2.35
CA GLY A 90 -12.84 5.40 2.06
C GLY A 90 -13.36 4.64 0.83
N GLU A 91 -14.67 4.41 0.81
CA GLU A 91 -15.38 3.62 -0.21
C GLU A 91 -15.20 4.18 -1.63
N GLU A 92 -15.28 5.50 -1.80
CA GLU A 92 -15.20 6.15 -3.11
C GLU A 92 -13.82 5.93 -3.78
N LEU A 93 -12.74 6.07 -3.01
CA LEU A 93 -11.38 5.90 -3.50
C LEU A 93 -11.10 4.42 -3.81
N VAL A 94 -11.56 3.51 -2.96
CA VAL A 94 -11.47 2.06 -3.20
C VAL A 94 -12.21 1.67 -4.48
N SER A 95 -13.41 2.19 -4.70
CA SER A 95 -14.19 1.96 -5.92
C SER A 95 -13.47 2.47 -7.17
N ALA A 96 -12.90 3.69 -7.12
CA ALA A 96 -12.12 4.25 -8.21
C ALA A 96 -10.84 3.42 -8.50
N ALA A 97 -10.16 2.93 -7.46
CA ALA A 97 -8.99 2.06 -7.59
C ALA A 97 -9.35 0.68 -8.16
N ALA A 98 -10.47 0.08 -7.74
CA ALA A 98 -10.98 -1.17 -8.29
C ALA A 98 -11.35 -1.04 -9.76
N LEU A 99 -11.97 0.08 -10.13
CA LEU A 99 -12.27 0.40 -11.52
C LEU A 99 -10.98 0.55 -12.35
N ALA A 100 -9.95 1.24 -11.83
CA ALA A 100 -8.65 1.30 -12.48
C ALA A 100 -7.99 -0.08 -12.65
N ALA A 101 -8.15 -0.97 -11.66
CA ALA A 101 -7.61 -2.34 -11.70
C ALA A 101 -8.32 -3.23 -12.75
N SER A 102 -9.62 -3.02 -12.97
CA SER A 102 -10.40 -3.76 -13.97
C SER A 102 -10.08 -3.38 -15.42
N ILE A 103 -9.59 -2.16 -15.65
CA ILE A 103 -9.23 -1.68 -16.99
C ILE A 103 -7.86 -2.25 -17.40
N SER A 104 -7.76 -2.75 -18.63
CA SER A 104 -6.49 -3.21 -19.20
C SER A 104 -5.38 -2.15 -19.14
N HIS A 105 -4.17 -2.59 -18.81
CA HIS A 105 -2.97 -1.73 -18.70
C HIS A 105 -2.60 -0.97 -19.98
N ARG A 106 -3.06 -1.41 -21.15
CA ARG A 106 -2.79 -0.76 -22.45
C ARG A 106 -3.79 0.36 -22.78
N ASN A 107 -4.87 0.49 -22.01
CA ASN A 107 -5.93 1.43 -22.29
C ASN A 107 -5.66 2.79 -21.61
N GLN A 108 -5.77 3.87 -22.37
CA GLN A 108 -5.68 5.25 -21.86
C GLN A 108 -6.73 5.56 -20.77
N GLY A 109 -7.85 4.83 -20.77
CA GLY A 109 -8.85 4.89 -19.71
C GLY A 109 -8.26 4.55 -18.34
N ARG A 110 -7.33 3.58 -18.26
CA ARG A 110 -6.66 3.22 -16.99
C ARG A 110 -5.82 4.38 -16.47
N GLN A 111 -5.02 5.00 -17.35
CA GLN A 111 -4.20 6.15 -16.97
C GLN A 111 -5.04 7.31 -16.42
N ARG A 112 -6.21 7.58 -17.02
CA ARG A 112 -7.13 8.61 -16.54
C ARG A 112 -7.67 8.29 -15.15
N GLN A 113 -7.98 7.02 -14.90
CA GLN A 113 -8.46 6.57 -13.59
C GLN A 113 -7.36 6.57 -12.53
N GLU A 114 -6.14 6.15 -12.87
CA GLU A 114 -4.98 6.26 -11.98
C GLU A 114 -4.67 7.72 -11.61
N ASN A 115 -4.87 8.67 -12.54
CA ASN A 115 -4.71 10.10 -12.26
C ASN A 115 -5.83 10.63 -11.35
N LEU A 116 -7.07 10.14 -11.53
CA LEU A 116 -8.18 10.47 -10.64
C LEU A 116 -7.87 9.99 -9.22
N VAL A 117 -7.47 8.72 -9.07
CA VAL A 117 -7.08 8.14 -7.78
C VAL A 117 -5.92 8.90 -7.16
N ALA A 118 -4.89 9.26 -7.94
CA ALA A 118 -3.76 10.06 -7.44
C ALA A 118 -4.19 11.44 -6.91
N ARG A 119 -5.17 12.07 -7.57
CA ARG A 119 -5.75 13.33 -7.09
C ARG A 119 -6.54 13.12 -5.80
N MET A 120 -7.39 12.10 -5.73
CA MET A 120 -8.18 11.78 -4.54
C MET A 120 -7.29 11.50 -3.33
N LEU A 121 -6.22 10.72 -3.52
CA LEU A 121 -5.22 10.45 -2.48
C LEU A 121 -4.59 11.74 -1.93
N ARG A 122 -4.26 12.68 -2.82
CA ARG A 122 -3.69 13.96 -2.40
C ARG A 122 -4.67 14.84 -1.64
N GLU A 123 -5.95 14.74 -1.94
CA GLU A 123 -7.01 15.51 -1.27
C GLU A 123 -7.39 14.89 0.08
N SER A 124 -7.30 13.57 0.22
CA SER A 124 -7.69 12.84 1.43
C SER A 124 -6.56 12.69 2.46
N THR A 125 -5.30 12.66 2.03
CA THR A 125 -4.15 12.36 2.90
C THR A 125 -3.54 13.65 3.48
N ALA A 126 -3.44 13.74 4.81
CA ALA A 126 -2.78 14.86 5.48
C ALA A 126 -1.24 14.78 5.36
N GLU A 127 -0.56 15.92 5.55
CA GLU A 127 0.90 15.97 5.61
C GLU A 127 1.41 15.12 6.79
N GLY A 128 2.04 13.98 6.49
CA GLY A 128 2.57 13.02 7.49
C GLY A 128 1.97 11.61 7.39
N GLU A 129 0.77 11.47 6.84
CA GLU A 129 0.07 10.18 6.72
C GLU A 129 0.50 9.39 5.47
N MET A 130 1.24 10.02 4.56
CA MET A 130 1.69 9.40 3.31
C MET A 130 2.51 8.13 3.54
N GLU A 131 3.41 8.13 4.53
CA GLU A 131 4.25 6.97 4.84
C GLU A 131 3.41 5.83 5.42
N GLN A 132 2.43 6.15 6.27
CA GLN A 132 1.49 5.19 6.84
C GLN A 132 0.66 4.52 5.74
N LEU A 133 0.14 5.32 4.81
CA LEU A 133 -0.62 4.80 3.70
C LEU A 133 0.22 3.92 2.76
N ARG A 134 1.48 4.31 2.53
CA ARG A 134 2.42 3.50 1.75
C ARG A 134 2.71 2.15 2.43
N ALA A 135 2.95 2.16 3.75
CA ALA A 135 3.11 0.95 4.54
C ALA A 135 1.85 0.06 4.51
N ALA A 136 0.66 0.67 4.56
CA ALA A 136 -0.61 -0.05 4.45
C ALA A 136 -0.78 -0.71 3.06
N ILE A 137 -0.46 0.00 1.97
CA ILE A 137 -0.50 -0.57 0.62
C ILE A 137 0.49 -1.74 0.49
N ASP A 138 1.71 -1.58 1.01
CA ASP A 138 2.75 -2.61 0.96
C ASP A 138 2.41 -3.85 1.81
N SER A 139 1.85 -3.67 3.00
CA SER A 139 1.41 -4.78 3.87
C SER A 139 0.27 -5.59 3.22
N VAL A 140 -0.66 -4.93 2.54
CA VAL A 140 -1.73 -5.58 1.78
C VAL A 140 -1.19 -6.32 0.56
N ARG A 141 -0.25 -5.70 -0.17
CA ARG A 141 0.40 -6.31 -1.35
C ARG A 141 1.17 -7.58 -0.99
N THR A 142 1.91 -7.56 0.12
CA THR A 142 2.69 -8.70 0.62
C THR A 142 1.83 -9.76 1.31
N GLY A 143 0.53 -9.49 1.50
CA GLY A 143 -0.42 -10.41 2.13
C GLY A 143 -0.26 -10.51 3.65
N GLN A 144 0.39 -9.51 4.25
CA GLN A 144 0.63 -9.39 5.69
C GLN A 144 -0.61 -8.94 6.47
N GLY A 145 -1.65 -8.40 5.79
CA GLY A 145 -2.85 -7.85 6.44
C GLY A 145 -2.72 -6.34 6.68
N VAL A 146 -3.83 -5.63 6.89
CA VAL A 146 -3.81 -4.22 7.30
C VAL A 146 -3.64 -4.19 8.80
N ILE A 147 -2.47 -3.78 9.26
CA ILE A 147 -2.25 -3.38 10.65
C ILE A 147 -2.52 -1.88 10.67
N ALA A 148 -3.46 -1.44 11.50
CA ALA A 148 -3.92 -0.05 11.52
C ALA A 148 -2.88 0.91 12.09
N ASP A 149 -2.05 0.44 13.03
CA ASP A 149 -1.04 1.24 13.71
C ASP A 149 0.40 1.00 13.17
N PRO A 150 1.07 2.05 12.64
CA PRO A 150 2.48 1.99 12.26
C PRO A 150 3.45 1.55 13.37
N ALA A 151 3.18 1.86 14.64
CA ALA A 151 4.04 1.47 15.76
C ALA A 151 3.99 -0.05 15.98
N VAL A 152 2.80 -0.66 15.96
CA VAL A 152 2.62 -2.12 15.97
C VAL A 152 3.36 -2.78 14.80
N VAL A 153 3.30 -2.20 13.59
CA VAL A 153 4.04 -2.74 12.43
C VAL A 153 5.54 -2.76 12.69
N ARG A 154 6.12 -1.65 13.17
CA ARG A 154 7.56 -1.55 13.45
C ARG A 154 7.98 -2.55 14.53
N GLN A 155 7.22 -2.66 15.60
CA GLN A 155 7.50 -3.58 16.70
C GLN A 155 7.46 -5.04 16.23
N LEU A 156 6.42 -5.38 15.46
CA LEU A 156 6.26 -6.71 14.89
C LEU A 156 7.41 -7.06 13.92
N GLU A 157 7.86 -6.11 13.11
CA GLU A 157 9.02 -6.29 12.22
C GLU A 157 10.33 -6.44 13.00
N ALA A 158 10.53 -5.67 14.06
CA ALA A 158 11.69 -5.79 14.94
C ALA A 158 11.75 -7.18 15.59
N TRP A 159 10.65 -7.65 16.17
CA TRP A 159 10.54 -8.99 16.74
C TRP A 159 10.79 -10.08 15.71
N LEU A 160 10.19 -9.98 14.52
CA LEU A 160 10.41 -10.93 13.44
C LEU A 160 11.89 -10.98 13.01
N ALA A 161 12.52 -9.82 12.81
CA ALA A 161 13.91 -9.74 12.41
C ALA A 161 14.83 -10.37 13.46
N ALA A 162 14.60 -10.07 14.75
CA ALA A 162 15.39 -10.59 15.85
C ALA A 162 15.24 -12.11 16.03
N LEU A 163 14.01 -12.63 15.95
CA LEU A 163 13.73 -14.07 16.01
C LEU A 163 14.37 -14.83 14.84
N LEU A 164 14.29 -14.27 13.62
CA LEU A 164 14.89 -14.89 12.44
C LEU A 164 16.42 -14.82 12.46
N ALA A 165 16.99 -13.77 13.04
CA ALA A 165 18.43 -13.64 13.27
C ALA A 165 18.95 -14.53 14.42
N GLY A 166 18.05 -15.17 15.18
CA GLY A 166 18.42 -16.05 16.29
C GLY A 166 18.88 -15.31 17.55
N GLN A 167 18.45 -14.06 17.73
CA GLN A 167 18.79 -13.27 18.92
C GLN A 167 18.08 -13.81 20.16
N THR A 168 18.86 -14.29 21.13
CA THR A 168 18.34 -14.95 22.35
C THR A 168 17.54 -14.00 23.24
N GLU A 169 17.95 -12.73 23.35
CA GLU A 169 17.28 -11.74 24.20
C GLU A 169 15.87 -11.44 23.70
N ALA A 170 15.74 -11.09 22.41
CA ALA A 170 14.43 -10.85 21.79
C ALA A 170 13.54 -12.10 21.82
N ALA A 171 14.11 -13.29 21.64
CA ALA A 171 13.37 -14.53 21.78
C ALA A 171 12.83 -14.71 23.21
N THR A 172 13.62 -14.35 24.22
CA THR A 172 13.21 -14.45 25.63
C THR A 172 12.07 -13.49 25.94
N GLN A 173 12.17 -12.24 25.47
CA GLN A 173 11.11 -11.23 25.61
C GLN A 173 9.80 -11.69 24.94
N VAL A 174 9.85 -12.03 23.64
CA VAL A 174 8.66 -12.42 22.88
C VAL A 174 8.03 -13.71 23.43
N PHE A 175 8.84 -14.68 23.86
CA PHE A 175 8.30 -15.90 24.48
C PHE A 175 7.73 -15.63 25.88
N GLY A 176 8.26 -14.68 26.63
CA GLY A 176 7.67 -14.23 27.90
C GLY A 176 6.26 -13.68 27.69
N LEU A 177 6.12 -12.68 26.82
CA LEU A 177 4.83 -12.08 26.46
C LEU A 177 3.85 -13.10 25.90
N ALA A 178 4.33 -14.02 25.05
CA ALA A 178 3.50 -15.08 24.50
C ALA A 178 3.01 -16.07 25.58
N THR A 179 3.80 -16.31 26.63
CA THR A 179 3.41 -17.17 27.76
C THR A 179 2.31 -16.51 28.60
N GLU A 180 2.45 -15.21 28.87
CA GLU A 180 1.44 -14.42 29.58
C GLU A 180 0.10 -14.40 28.84
N ALA A 181 0.14 -14.32 27.51
CA ALA A 181 -1.02 -14.44 26.64
C ALA A 181 -1.54 -15.88 26.44
N GLY A 182 -0.92 -16.89 27.06
CA GLY A 182 -1.34 -18.29 26.99
C GLY A 182 -1.04 -19.03 25.68
N ALA A 183 -0.08 -18.54 24.88
CA ALA A 183 0.31 -19.19 23.63
C ALA A 183 1.26 -20.39 23.84
N ASP A 184 1.18 -21.39 22.95
CA ASP A 184 2.06 -22.56 23.00
C ASP A 184 3.49 -22.22 22.54
N LEU A 185 4.42 -22.21 23.51
CA LEU A 185 5.84 -21.96 23.29
C LEU A 185 6.49 -22.98 22.34
N GLN A 186 6.07 -24.24 22.37
CA GLN A 186 6.64 -25.27 21.51
C GLN A 186 6.24 -25.02 20.05
N GLN A 187 4.98 -24.66 19.82
CA GLN A 187 4.49 -24.26 18.51
C GLN A 187 5.27 -23.04 17.98
N LEU A 188 5.48 -22.01 18.80
CA LEU A 188 6.25 -20.82 18.41
C LEU A 188 7.69 -21.16 18.03
N ARG A 189 8.40 -21.96 18.84
CA ARG A 189 9.76 -22.41 18.54
C ARG A 189 9.84 -23.21 17.24
N GLN A 190 8.86 -24.08 17.01
CA GLN A 190 8.77 -24.86 15.78
C GLN A 190 8.56 -23.95 14.56
N LEU A 191 7.71 -22.93 14.68
CA LEU A 191 7.47 -21.95 13.62
C LEU A 191 8.72 -21.11 13.32
N VAL A 192 9.46 -20.65 14.35
CA VAL A 192 10.74 -19.93 14.15
C VAL A 192 11.72 -20.78 13.37
N ARG A 193 11.92 -22.05 13.78
CA ARG A 193 12.82 -22.97 13.06
C ARG A 193 12.40 -23.18 11.61
N GLN A 194 11.09 -23.37 11.36
CA GLN A 194 10.57 -23.50 10.00
C GLN A 194 10.77 -22.22 9.18
N ALA A 195 10.62 -21.05 9.80
CA ALA A 195 10.75 -19.74 9.15
C ALA A 195 12.21 -19.38 8.80
N GLN A 196 13.18 -19.98 9.48
CA GLN A 196 14.62 -19.88 9.20
C GLN A 196 15.08 -20.83 8.09
N GLN A 197 14.28 -21.84 7.73
CA GLN A 197 14.65 -22.78 6.67
C GLN A 197 14.78 -22.07 5.33
N THR A 198 15.93 -22.26 4.71
CA THR A 198 16.23 -21.78 3.38
C THR A 198 16.76 -22.92 2.53
N GLU A 199 16.45 -22.90 1.24
CA GLU A 199 16.98 -23.86 0.28
C GLU A 199 18.02 -23.14 -0.60
N PRO A 200 19.17 -23.79 -0.86
CA PRO A 200 20.08 -23.30 -1.88
C PRO A 200 19.35 -23.35 -3.23
N VAL A 201 19.37 -22.26 -3.98
CA VAL A 201 18.94 -22.32 -5.39
C VAL A 201 19.92 -23.24 -6.11
N ALA A 202 19.40 -24.39 -6.55
CA ALA A 202 20.10 -25.22 -7.50
C ALA A 202 20.41 -24.37 -8.73
N ALA A 203 21.69 -24.32 -9.11
CA ALA A 203 22.10 -23.78 -10.40
C ALA A 203 21.29 -24.51 -11.50
N PRO A 204 20.89 -23.83 -12.59
CA PRO A 204 20.24 -24.52 -13.70
C PRO A 204 21.15 -25.67 -14.13
N ALA A 205 20.61 -26.88 -14.13
CA ALA A 205 21.28 -28.03 -14.70
C ALA A 205 21.61 -27.68 -16.16
N GLU A 206 22.88 -27.52 -16.47
CA GLU A 206 23.32 -27.50 -17.86
C GLU A 206 23.08 -28.91 -18.39
N ASP A 207 22.12 -29.02 -19.31
CA ASP A 207 21.88 -30.22 -20.09
C ASP A 207 23.16 -30.54 -20.87
N SER A 208 23.97 -31.46 -20.32
CA SER A 208 25.13 -32.03 -20.98
C SER A 208 24.68 -33.10 -21.97
N ASP A 209 24.36 -32.69 -23.19
CA ASP A 209 24.42 -33.56 -24.38
C ASP A 209 25.19 -32.82 -25.48
N GLY A 210 26.49 -33.14 -25.59
CA GLY A 210 27.38 -32.54 -26.59
C GLY A 210 28.85 -32.85 -26.37
N GLU A 211 29.24 -34.09 -26.68
CA GLU A 211 30.63 -34.52 -26.91
C GLU A 211 31.33 -33.60 -27.94
N GLY A 212 32.53 -33.08 -27.64
CA GLY A 212 33.33 -32.33 -28.64
C GLY A 212 34.52 -31.50 -28.17
N ASP A 213 35.53 -32.16 -27.60
CA ASP A 213 36.99 -31.89 -27.68
C ASP A 213 37.64 -30.63 -27.02
N ALA A 214 38.89 -30.83 -26.61
CA ALA A 214 39.63 -30.15 -25.55
C ALA A 214 40.46 -28.92 -25.98
N ALA A 215 40.66 -27.97 -25.04
CA ALA A 215 42.00 -27.46 -24.63
C ALA A 215 41.91 -26.38 -23.54
N ALA A 216 42.90 -26.41 -22.64
CA ALA A 216 43.03 -25.68 -21.39
C ALA A 216 43.30 -24.16 -21.49
N ALA A 217 42.84 -23.38 -20.50
CA ALA A 217 43.71 -22.66 -19.54
C ALA A 217 42.93 -21.68 -18.63
N ALA A 218 43.16 -21.86 -17.33
CA ALA A 218 43.19 -20.90 -16.22
C ALA A 218 42.59 -19.49 -16.41
N ALA A 219 41.62 -19.14 -15.57
CA ALA A 219 41.79 -18.20 -14.45
C ALA A 219 40.42 -17.78 -13.90
N ALA A 220 40.13 -18.13 -12.65
CA ALA A 220 39.23 -17.33 -11.83
C ALA A 220 39.81 -15.90 -11.72
N PRO A 221 38.99 -14.86 -11.59
CA PRO A 221 38.56 -14.56 -10.22
C PRO A 221 37.13 -14.02 -10.09
N ALA A 222 36.63 -14.20 -8.86
CA ALA A 222 35.82 -13.22 -8.13
C ALA A 222 34.50 -12.77 -8.79
N GLY A 223 33.51 -13.65 -8.68
CA GLY A 223 32.10 -13.29 -8.83
C GLY A 223 31.18 -14.12 -7.92
N ALA A 224 31.69 -14.65 -6.80
CA ALA A 224 30.89 -15.37 -5.81
C ALA A 224 30.17 -14.37 -4.89
N ALA A 225 29.21 -13.64 -5.44
CA ALA A 225 28.30 -12.80 -4.67
C ALA A 225 26.86 -13.18 -5.02
N ALA A 226 26.18 -13.73 -4.03
CA ALA A 226 24.77 -14.13 -4.01
C ALA A 226 24.40 -15.39 -4.82
N ALA A 227 24.89 -16.55 -4.38
CA ALA A 227 24.08 -17.77 -4.50
C ALA A 227 22.73 -17.47 -3.84
N GLY A 228 21.69 -17.29 -4.65
CA GLY A 228 20.40 -16.81 -4.20
C GLY A 228 19.76 -17.81 -3.25
N VAL A 229 19.89 -17.59 -1.96
CA VAL A 229 19.21 -18.41 -0.95
C VAL A 229 17.72 -18.07 -1.03
N ARG A 230 16.88 -19.02 -1.47
CA ARG A 230 15.43 -18.82 -1.55
C ARG A 230 14.74 -19.42 -0.34
N LEU A 231 13.74 -18.71 0.16
CA LEU A 231 12.87 -19.23 1.20
C LEU A 231 12.01 -20.35 0.65
N THR A 232 11.96 -21.46 1.38
CA THR A 232 11.08 -22.57 1.03
C THR A 232 9.61 -22.12 1.12
N PRO A 233 8.67 -22.74 0.39
CA PRO A 233 7.24 -22.46 0.55
C PRO A 233 6.78 -22.62 2.01
N LYS A 234 7.34 -23.62 2.71
CA LYS A 234 7.09 -23.88 4.14
C LYS A 234 7.60 -22.74 5.02
N ALA A 235 8.79 -22.21 4.75
CA ALA A 235 9.34 -21.07 5.49
C ALA A 235 8.50 -19.80 5.32
N ARG A 236 7.99 -19.56 4.11
CA ARG A 236 7.06 -18.43 3.84
C ARG A 236 5.74 -18.58 4.60
N ALA A 237 5.17 -19.80 4.62
CA ALA A 237 3.96 -20.09 5.38
C ALA A 237 4.18 -19.92 6.89
N ALA A 238 5.31 -20.42 7.41
CA ALA A 238 5.67 -20.31 8.82
C ALA A 238 5.86 -18.85 9.25
N ARG A 239 6.51 -18.01 8.43
CA ARG A 239 6.63 -16.55 8.68
C ARG A 239 5.26 -15.87 8.76
N LYS A 240 4.33 -16.25 7.88
CA LYS A 240 2.97 -15.72 7.89
C LYS A 240 2.20 -16.13 9.16
N GLN A 241 2.32 -17.38 9.57
CA GLN A 241 1.70 -17.87 10.81
C GLN A 241 2.30 -17.18 12.04
N LEU A 242 3.62 -17.03 12.09
CA LEU A 242 4.31 -16.37 13.18
C LEU A 242 3.88 -14.90 13.30
N ARG A 243 3.80 -14.17 12.19
CA ARG A 243 3.27 -12.80 12.17
C ARG A 243 1.85 -12.72 12.73
N LYS A 244 0.96 -13.65 12.34
CA LYS A 244 -0.43 -13.70 12.82
C LYS A 244 -0.51 -13.92 14.34
N LEU A 245 0.38 -14.73 14.91
CA LEU A 245 0.42 -15.00 16.35
C LEU A 245 0.99 -13.82 17.14
N LEU A 246 1.99 -13.14 16.59
CA LEU A 246 2.65 -12.02 17.26
C LEU A 246 1.89 -10.70 17.13
N GLN A 247 1.03 -10.54 16.12
CA GLN A 247 0.25 -9.33 15.92
C GLN A 247 -0.55 -8.89 17.17
N PRO A 248 -1.40 -9.73 17.80
CA PRO A 248 -2.14 -9.31 18.98
C PRO A 248 -1.22 -8.95 20.17
N LEU A 249 -0.05 -9.58 20.28
CA LEU A 249 0.93 -9.27 21.32
C LEU A 249 1.60 -7.91 21.08
N ALA A 250 1.82 -7.56 19.82
CA ALA A 250 2.37 -6.26 19.45
C ALA A 250 1.33 -5.16 19.66
N GLU A 251 0.05 -5.43 19.38
CA GLU A 251 -1.06 -4.50 19.65
C GLU A 251 -1.19 -4.20 21.15
N THR A 252 -1.08 -5.19 22.04
CA THR A 252 -1.11 -4.96 23.49
C THR A 252 0.12 -4.23 24.01
N HIS A 253 1.32 -4.64 23.58
CA HIS A 253 2.58 -4.04 24.05
C HIS A 253 2.75 -2.58 23.60
N VAL A 254 2.23 -2.21 22.42
CA VAL A 254 2.27 -0.81 21.96
C VAL A 254 1.23 0.03 22.70
N GLY A 255 0.04 -0.52 22.96
CA GLY A 255 -0.98 0.17 23.75
C GLY A 255 -0.55 0.46 25.19
N GLU A 256 0.15 -0.48 25.84
CA GLU A 256 0.68 -0.28 27.20
C GLU A 256 1.78 0.81 27.26
N GLY A 257 2.58 0.96 26.20
CA GLY A 257 3.62 2.00 26.13
C GLY A 257 3.08 3.42 25.96
N GLU A 258 1.90 3.59 25.35
CA GLU A 258 1.25 4.90 25.21
C GLU A 258 0.57 5.35 26.52
N GLU A 259 0.08 4.41 27.33
CA GLU A 259 -0.51 4.72 28.65
C GLU A 259 0.54 5.16 29.68
N GLU A 260 1.76 4.61 29.63
CA GLU A 260 2.85 5.01 30.52
C GLU A 260 3.39 6.43 30.22
N GLU A 261 3.41 6.86 28.95
CA GLU A 261 3.84 8.21 28.57
C GLU A 261 2.82 9.30 29.00
N GLU A 262 1.52 8.99 29.03
CA GLU A 262 0.49 9.93 29.51
C GLU A 262 0.47 10.09 31.04
N GLU A 263 0.93 9.11 31.81
CA GLU A 263 1.04 9.20 33.26
C GLU A 263 2.29 9.98 33.72
N GLU A 264 3.36 10.02 32.92
CA GLU A 264 4.58 10.77 33.25
C GLU A 264 4.45 12.29 32.95
N GLU A 265 3.46 12.70 32.14
CA GLU A 265 3.15 14.11 31.84
C GLU A 265 2.05 14.75 32.72
N ARG A 266 1.49 14.03 33.70
CA ARG A 266 0.46 14.54 34.65
C ARG A 266 0.99 14.87 36.04
#